data_AF-A0A0K3CTJ9-F1
#
_entry.id   AF-A0A0K3CTJ9-F1
#
_cell.length_a   1.000
_cell.length_b   1.000
_cell.length_c   1.000
_cell.angle_alpha   90.00
_cell.angle_beta   90.00
_cell.angle_gamma   90.00
#
_symmetry.space_group_name_H-M   'P 1'
#
loop_
_entity.id
_entity.type
_entity.pdbx_description
1 polymer ?
#
loop_
_entity_poly.entity_id
_entity_poly.type
_entity_poly.pdbx_seq_one_letter_code
_entity_poly.pdbx_strand_id
1 'polypeptide(L)'
;MPHSVNVDEAHGAAAAEELLPQDILREFDGVNACAPMVRYGKLPFRALVSRYETHLVWTPMMLAAEFSRSALARDSDFTTSPTERGSFYLSEAHAGPPVAEWDASPEPRRGLHSLSNGEGEGGGKRRRRVKGRLIIQFAANDPVQLADASELAKPWVDGIDLNCGCPQKWAFQEGIGCALLRKPDLVRDLVRTTKQRIGWDFPVSVKIRVDDDPSRTNELVSNAIAGGADFITVHGRTRHQSSEAYPVNPDAIAFAASCAKGAVPVVANGDVFSKEDGEELRRRTGVQGVMSARGLLANPALFAGYSQTPLQAVQEFLDLSISTGLIFPLFHRHVAYMLESRFANKKDRIGFNGLTSYAGVMDWLEEARMVELGGGNGVEGVQRGVNGLRV
;
A
#
# COMPACT_ATOMS: atom_id res chain seq x y z
N MET A 1 11.11 -13.77 29.22
CA MET A 1 9.81 -14.22 28.70
C MET A 1 8.72 -13.83 29.69
N PRO A 2 7.93 -12.80 29.37
CA PRO A 2 6.51 -12.83 29.70
C PRO A 2 5.71 -12.85 28.39
N HIS A 3 4.81 -13.82 28.30
CA HIS A 3 3.85 -13.94 27.20
C HIS A 3 2.95 -12.70 27.17
N SER A 4 3.06 -11.90 26.12
CA SER A 4 2.10 -10.83 25.83
C SER A 4 0.80 -11.48 25.38
N VAL A 5 -0.21 -11.47 26.26
CA VAL A 5 -1.58 -11.86 25.91
C VAL A 5 -2.09 -10.90 24.84
N ASN A 6 -2.46 -11.47 23.71
CA ASN A 6 -2.96 -10.75 22.55
C ASN A 6 -4.35 -10.19 22.89
N VAL A 7 -4.58 -8.90 22.64
CA VAL A 7 -5.84 -8.22 22.99
C VAL A 7 -7.06 -8.81 22.23
N ASP A 8 -6.80 -9.65 21.22
CA ASP A 8 -7.79 -10.44 20.49
C ASP A 8 -8.41 -11.61 21.29
N GLU A 9 -7.78 -12.11 22.36
CA GLU A 9 -8.32 -13.25 23.13
C GLU A 9 -9.48 -12.85 24.07
N ALA A 10 -9.71 -11.56 24.29
CA ALA A 10 -10.70 -11.09 25.26
C ALA A 10 -12.18 -11.22 24.80
N HIS A 11 -12.45 -11.53 23.52
CA HIS A 11 -13.81 -11.47 22.97
C HIS A 11 -14.29 -12.69 22.17
N GLY A 12 -13.60 -13.82 22.20
CA GLY A 12 -14.08 -15.06 21.54
C GLY A 12 -14.33 -14.93 20.03
N ALA A 13 -13.78 -13.91 19.39
CA ALA A 13 -13.83 -13.74 17.94
C ALA A 13 -12.89 -14.75 17.29
N ALA A 14 -13.33 -15.43 16.24
CA ALA A 14 -12.47 -16.30 15.45
C ALA A 14 -11.21 -15.53 15.00
N ALA A 15 -10.06 -16.21 15.04
CA ALA A 15 -8.80 -15.66 14.56
C ALA A 15 -8.96 -15.20 13.10
N ALA A 16 -8.38 -14.04 12.77
CA ALA A 16 -8.43 -13.54 11.40
C ALA A 16 -7.70 -14.52 10.48
N GLU A 17 -8.35 -14.88 9.38
CA GLU A 17 -7.81 -15.82 8.41
C GLU A 17 -6.56 -15.27 7.74
N GLU A 18 -5.56 -16.12 7.60
CA GLU A 18 -4.29 -15.78 7.01
C GLU A 18 -4.19 -16.27 5.56
N LEU A 19 -4.55 -15.39 4.61
CA LEU A 19 -4.47 -15.64 3.15
C LEU A 19 -3.27 -14.96 2.50
N LEU A 20 -2.79 -15.46 1.35
CA LEU A 20 -1.73 -14.79 0.58
C LEU A 20 -2.28 -13.49 -0.06
N PRO A 21 -1.44 -12.49 -0.38
CA PRO A 21 -1.89 -11.23 -0.98
C PRO A 21 -2.70 -11.41 -2.27
N GLN A 22 -2.29 -12.33 -3.14
CA GLN A 22 -3.02 -12.64 -4.38
C GLN A 22 -4.37 -13.32 -4.12
N ASP A 23 -4.50 -14.08 -3.03
CA ASP A 23 -5.77 -14.74 -2.67
C ASP A 23 -6.73 -13.71 -2.08
N ILE A 24 -6.23 -12.77 -1.26
CA ILE A 24 -7.02 -11.61 -0.80
C ILE A 24 -7.57 -10.84 -2.00
N LEU A 25 -6.74 -10.60 -3.02
CA LEU A 25 -7.16 -9.92 -4.26
C LEU A 25 -8.18 -10.72 -5.08
N ARG A 26 -8.13 -12.06 -5.08
CA ARG A 26 -9.05 -12.89 -5.85
C ARG A 26 -10.38 -13.12 -5.16
N GLU A 27 -10.34 -13.33 -3.85
CA GLU A 27 -11.48 -13.81 -3.08
C GLU A 27 -12.39 -12.70 -2.56
N PHE A 28 -11.90 -11.45 -2.51
CA PHE A 28 -12.64 -10.35 -1.88
C PHE A 28 -12.81 -9.14 -2.78
N ASP A 29 -13.97 -8.50 -2.67
CA ASP A 29 -14.21 -7.21 -3.30
C ASP A 29 -13.58 -6.08 -2.48
N GLY A 30 -13.26 -4.98 -3.14
CA GLY A 30 -12.92 -3.76 -2.42
C GLY A 30 -11.51 -3.71 -1.84
N VAL A 31 -10.57 -4.54 -2.33
CA VAL A 31 -9.21 -4.56 -1.78
C VAL A 31 -8.48 -3.24 -2.05
N ASN A 32 -8.16 -2.56 -0.96
CA ASN A 32 -7.40 -1.31 -0.93
C ASN A 32 -5.96 -1.50 -0.43
N ALA A 33 -5.03 -0.73 -1.00
CA ALA A 33 -3.60 -0.84 -0.75
C ALA A 33 -2.90 0.50 -0.50
N CYS A 34 -1.89 0.49 0.37
CA CYS A 34 -0.92 1.58 0.52
C CYS A 34 0.28 1.37 -0.40
N ALA A 35 0.58 2.36 -1.24
CA ALA A 35 1.71 2.30 -2.15
C ALA A 35 3.06 2.32 -1.42
N PRO A 36 4.10 1.73 -2.03
CA PRO A 36 5.47 1.94 -1.61
C PRO A 36 5.87 3.40 -1.84
N MET A 37 6.30 4.07 -0.78
CA MET A 37 6.72 5.47 -0.83
C MET A 37 8.07 5.61 -0.13
N VAL A 38 9.10 5.97 -0.91
CA VAL A 38 10.44 6.25 -0.38
C VAL A 38 10.30 7.28 0.75
N ARG A 39 10.91 6.98 1.90
CA ARG A 39 10.82 7.72 3.17
C ARG A 39 9.46 7.68 3.90
N TYR A 40 8.33 7.70 3.20
CA TYR A 40 7.02 7.89 3.84
C TYR A 40 6.30 6.59 4.21
N GLY A 41 6.61 5.47 3.56
CA GLY A 41 6.03 4.16 3.90
C GLY A 41 6.65 3.50 5.13
N LYS A 42 7.12 4.26 6.13
CA LYS A 42 7.79 3.70 7.33
C LYS A 42 6.75 3.11 8.31
N LEU A 43 7.22 2.32 9.28
CA LEU A 43 6.38 1.50 10.14
C LEU A 43 5.19 2.25 10.78
N PRO A 44 5.34 3.44 11.40
CA PRO A 44 4.19 4.18 11.96
C PRO A 44 3.09 4.47 10.95
N PHE A 45 3.47 4.85 9.73
CA PHE A 45 2.50 5.20 8.70
C PHE A 45 1.78 3.95 8.19
N ARG A 46 2.50 2.84 7.97
CA ARG A 46 1.88 1.57 7.55
C ARG A 46 0.94 1.01 8.63
N ALA A 47 1.37 1.07 9.89
CA ALA A 47 0.53 0.67 11.01
C ALA A 47 -0.73 1.54 11.11
N LEU A 48 -0.61 2.85 10.93
CA LEU A 48 -1.76 3.77 10.95
C LEU A 48 -2.76 3.43 9.84
N VAL A 49 -2.34 3.39 8.57
CA VAL A 49 -3.27 3.18 7.45
C VAL A 49 -3.96 1.80 7.54
N SER A 50 -3.28 0.79 8.09
CA SER A 50 -3.86 -0.54 8.32
C SER A 50 -5.03 -0.55 9.32
N ARG A 51 -5.20 0.51 10.11
CA ARG A 51 -6.37 0.69 11.00
C ARG A 51 -7.60 1.25 10.29
N TYR A 52 -7.44 1.69 9.04
CA TYR A 52 -8.47 2.38 8.27
C TYR A 52 -8.67 1.76 6.87
N GLU A 53 -9.10 0.49 6.84
CA GLU A 53 -9.51 -0.24 5.62
C GLU A 53 -8.42 -0.28 4.52
N THR A 54 -7.15 -0.26 4.92
CA THR A 54 -6.00 -0.51 4.03
C THR A 54 -5.46 -1.91 4.28
N HIS A 55 -5.79 -2.83 3.38
CA HIS A 55 -5.58 -4.27 3.58
C HIS A 55 -4.18 -4.75 3.24
N LEU A 56 -3.58 -4.13 2.22
CA LEU A 56 -2.23 -4.46 1.76
C LEU A 56 -1.34 -3.23 1.92
N VAL A 57 -0.22 -3.35 2.61
CA VAL A 57 0.71 -2.25 2.85
C VAL A 57 2.10 -2.59 2.32
N TRP A 58 2.74 -1.60 1.70
CA TRP A 58 4.09 -1.75 1.19
C TRP A 58 5.10 -0.99 2.02
N THR A 59 6.29 -1.57 2.20
CA THR A 59 7.46 -0.83 2.71
C THR A 59 7.86 0.30 1.74
N PRO A 60 8.75 1.23 2.15
CA PRO A 60 9.47 2.04 1.18
C PRO A 60 10.27 1.15 0.24
N MET A 61 10.54 1.63 -0.97
CA MET A 61 11.47 0.98 -1.89
C MET A 61 12.88 0.90 -1.26
N MET A 62 13.46 -0.29 -1.21
CA MET A 62 14.82 -0.54 -0.72
C MET A 62 15.71 -1.06 -1.85
N LEU A 63 17.01 -0.80 -1.79
CA LEU A 63 17.96 -1.32 -2.76
C LEU A 63 18.31 -2.77 -2.38
N ALA A 64 17.96 -3.73 -3.24
CA ALA A 64 18.24 -5.16 -2.95
C ALA A 64 19.73 -5.41 -2.72
N ALA A 65 20.58 -4.73 -3.49
CA ALA A 65 22.03 -4.83 -3.42
C ALA A 65 22.57 -4.45 -2.03
N GLU A 66 22.06 -3.37 -1.45
CA GLU A 66 22.48 -2.91 -0.11
C GLU A 66 21.84 -3.76 0.98
N PHE A 67 20.57 -4.13 0.79
CA PHE A 67 19.83 -4.99 1.70
C PHE A 67 20.49 -6.36 1.85
N SER A 68 20.98 -6.99 0.78
CA SER A 68 21.64 -8.29 0.88
C SER A 68 23.03 -8.19 1.52
N ARG A 69 23.82 -7.18 1.17
CA ARG A 69 25.24 -7.08 1.57
C ARG A 69 25.47 -6.52 2.97
N SER A 70 24.60 -5.66 3.48
CA SER A 70 24.86 -4.90 4.73
C SER A 70 23.74 -5.04 5.75
N ALA A 71 24.05 -5.64 6.91
CA ALA A 71 23.13 -5.69 8.04
C ALA A 71 22.73 -4.28 8.51
N LEU A 72 23.69 -3.35 8.57
CA LEU A 72 23.43 -1.96 8.96
C LEU A 72 22.45 -1.26 8.00
N ALA A 73 22.56 -1.53 6.70
CA ALA A 73 21.61 -0.98 5.72
C ALA A 73 20.21 -1.56 5.94
N ARG A 74 20.10 -2.88 6.18
CA ARG A 74 18.81 -3.53 6.51
C ARG A 74 18.17 -2.94 7.74
N ASP A 75 18.92 -2.84 8.83
CA ASP A 75 18.41 -2.37 10.12
C ASP A 75 17.96 -0.89 10.07
N SER A 76 18.61 -0.09 9.21
CA SER A 76 18.24 1.31 8.97
C SER A 76 16.99 1.45 8.08
N ASP A 77 16.88 0.64 7.03
CA ASP A 77 15.85 0.81 6.02
C ASP A 77 14.55 0.06 6.35
N PHE A 78 14.66 -1.11 6.97
CA PHE A 78 13.57 -2.04 7.24
C PHE A 78 13.28 -2.20 8.73
N THR A 79 12.03 -1.91 9.06
CA THR A 79 11.41 -2.16 10.36
C THR A 79 10.03 -2.74 10.11
N THR A 80 9.59 -3.66 10.96
CA THR A 80 8.30 -4.33 10.86
C THR A 80 7.70 -4.55 12.24
N SER A 81 6.38 -4.70 12.33
CA SER A 81 5.66 -5.09 13.54
C SER A 81 4.44 -5.95 13.17
N PRO A 82 4.01 -6.90 14.02
CA PRO A 82 2.73 -7.58 13.84
C PRO A 82 1.54 -6.61 13.73
N THR A 83 1.61 -5.44 14.38
CA THR A 83 0.51 -4.46 14.44
C THR A 83 0.24 -3.71 13.13
N GLU A 84 1.10 -3.87 12.11
CA GLU A 84 0.88 -3.22 10.80
C GLU A 84 0.13 -4.08 9.79
N ARG A 85 -0.32 -5.26 10.22
CA ARG A 85 -1.14 -6.21 9.47
C ARG A 85 -2.53 -6.25 10.07
N GLY A 86 -3.29 -5.17 9.87
CA GLY A 86 -4.65 -5.01 10.41
C GLY A 86 -5.57 -6.21 10.15
N SER A 87 -6.72 -6.26 10.82
CA SER A 87 -7.72 -7.33 10.62
C SER A 87 -9.02 -6.72 10.13
N PHE A 88 -9.58 -7.28 9.06
CA PHE A 88 -10.67 -6.67 8.31
C PHE A 88 -11.80 -7.66 8.07
N TYR A 89 -13.04 -7.15 8.00
CA TYR A 89 -14.19 -7.95 7.59
C TYR A 89 -14.49 -7.70 6.12
N LEU A 90 -13.95 -8.56 5.26
CA LEU A 90 -14.05 -8.45 3.81
C LEU A 90 -15.24 -9.25 3.29
N SER A 91 -15.95 -8.68 2.31
CA SER A 91 -17.03 -9.34 1.60
C SER A 91 -16.45 -10.15 0.44
N GLU A 92 -16.87 -11.41 0.33
CA GLU A 92 -16.43 -12.27 -0.77
C GLU A 92 -16.82 -11.67 -2.13
N ALA A 93 -15.89 -11.73 -3.08
CA ALA A 93 -16.15 -11.40 -4.46
C ALA A 93 -17.17 -12.39 -5.03
N HIS A 94 -18.10 -11.91 -5.84
CA HIS A 94 -18.87 -12.84 -6.68
C HIS A 94 -17.89 -13.51 -7.65
N ALA A 95 -18.13 -14.78 -7.99
CA ALA A 95 -17.46 -15.41 -9.12
C ALA A 95 -17.85 -14.66 -10.41
N GLY A 96 -17.16 -13.55 -10.67
CA GLY A 96 -17.30 -12.76 -11.88
C GLY A 96 -16.59 -13.47 -13.03
N PRO A 97 -17.01 -13.26 -14.28
CA PRO A 97 -16.24 -13.72 -15.42
C PRO A 97 -14.81 -13.10 -15.35
N PRO A 98 -13.79 -13.79 -15.88
CA PRO A 98 -12.44 -13.23 -15.95
C PRO A 98 -12.45 -11.85 -16.61
N VAL A 99 -11.46 -11.01 -16.25
CA VAL A 99 -11.24 -9.66 -16.80
C VAL A 99 -11.62 -9.64 -18.28
N ALA A 100 -12.67 -8.89 -18.62
CA ALA A 100 -13.20 -8.86 -19.98
C ALA A 100 -12.08 -8.53 -20.99
N GLU A 101 -12.11 -9.16 -22.17
CA GLU A 101 -11.20 -8.79 -23.25
C GLU A 101 -11.31 -7.29 -23.52
N TRP A 102 -10.16 -6.62 -23.57
CA TRP A 102 -10.09 -5.19 -23.86
C TRP A 102 -10.57 -4.92 -25.29
N ASP A 103 -11.67 -4.16 -25.44
CA ASP A 103 -12.18 -3.66 -26.72
C ASP A 103 -11.77 -2.19 -26.89
N ALA A 104 -11.07 -1.90 -27.99
CA ALA A 104 -10.59 -0.56 -28.32
C ALA A 104 -11.67 0.37 -28.91
N SER A 105 -12.92 -0.07 -29.01
CA SER A 105 -14.02 0.70 -29.59
C SER A 105 -14.36 1.95 -28.74
N PRO A 106 -14.49 3.14 -29.36
CA PRO A 106 -14.80 4.39 -28.65
C PRO A 106 -16.26 4.49 -28.20
N GLU A 107 -17.11 3.54 -28.62
CA GLU A 107 -18.46 3.42 -28.07
C GLU A 107 -18.38 2.77 -26.69
N PRO A 108 -19.01 3.36 -25.65
CA PRO A 108 -19.27 2.60 -24.46
C PRO A 108 -20.16 1.44 -24.91
N ARG A 109 -19.60 0.23 -25.04
CA ARG A 109 -20.47 -0.93 -24.89
C ARG A 109 -21.16 -0.67 -23.57
N ARG A 110 -22.49 -0.57 -23.59
CA ARG A 110 -23.27 -1.06 -22.47
C ARG A 110 -22.73 -2.46 -22.29
N GLY A 111 -21.72 -2.59 -21.43
CA GLY A 111 -21.25 -3.88 -21.01
C GLY A 111 -22.53 -4.54 -20.59
N LEU A 112 -22.92 -5.57 -21.32
CA LEU A 112 -24.02 -6.43 -20.94
C LEU A 112 -23.53 -7.22 -19.72
N HIS A 113 -23.10 -6.53 -18.67
CA HIS A 113 -23.84 -6.61 -17.43
C HIS A 113 -25.31 -6.39 -17.79
N SER A 114 -25.95 -7.46 -18.27
CA SER A 114 -27.08 -7.94 -17.51
C SER A 114 -26.56 -8.04 -16.07
N LEU A 115 -26.57 -6.90 -15.35
CA LEU A 115 -27.13 -6.93 -14.03
C LEU A 115 -28.46 -7.60 -14.29
N SER A 116 -28.55 -8.88 -13.96
CA SER A 116 -29.81 -9.35 -13.48
C SER A 116 -30.17 -8.33 -12.40
N ASN A 117 -31.02 -7.37 -12.74
CA ASN A 117 -31.97 -6.79 -11.80
C ASN A 117 -32.92 -7.92 -11.42
N GLY A 118 -32.37 -9.04 -10.92
CA GLY A 118 -33.02 -9.83 -9.93
C GLY A 118 -32.88 -8.96 -8.70
N GLU A 119 -33.94 -8.24 -8.40
CA GLU A 119 -34.35 -8.02 -7.02
C GLU A 119 -34.49 -9.42 -6.38
N GLY A 120 -33.35 -10.06 -6.12
CA GLY A 120 -33.22 -11.28 -5.37
C GLY A 120 -33.20 -10.86 -3.91
N GLU A 121 -34.35 -10.99 -3.29
CA GLU A 121 -34.56 -10.81 -1.86
C GLU A 121 -33.46 -11.52 -1.04
N GLY A 122 -32.82 -10.79 -0.12
CA GLY A 122 -32.51 -11.34 1.21
C GLY A 122 -31.23 -12.16 1.44
N GLY A 123 -30.11 -11.94 0.75
CA GLY A 123 -28.82 -12.57 1.11
C GLY A 123 -27.63 -11.62 1.03
N GLY A 124 -27.20 -11.03 2.16
CA GLY A 124 -25.95 -10.26 2.19
C GLY A 124 -24.74 -11.14 1.84
N LYS A 125 -23.73 -10.57 1.14
CA LYS A 125 -22.51 -11.32 0.80
C LYS A 125 -21.85 -11.89 2.07
N ARG A 126 -21.33 -13.12 1.98
CA ARG A 126 -20.59 -13.71 3.10
C ARG A 126 -19.37 -12.84 3.40
N ARG A 127 -19.18 -12.51 4.69
CA ARG A 127 -18.03 -11.74 5.17
C ARG A 127 -17.10 -12.63 5.96
N ARG A 128 -15.79 -12.52 5.71
CA ARG A 128 -14.73 -13.22 6.45
C ARG A 128 -13.83 -12.22 7.13
N ARG A 129 -13.35 -12.58 8.32
CA ARG A 129 -12.32 -11.81 9.02
C ARG A 129 -10.98 -12.23 8.46
N VAL A 130 -10.26 -11.33 7.81
CA VAL A 130 -9.00 -11.60 7.10
C VAL A 130 -7.91 -10.67 7.62
N LYS A 131 -6.70 -11.21 7.78
CA LYS A 131 -5.52 -10.43 8.16
C LYS A 131 -4.90 -9.75 6.94
N GLY A 132 -4.55 -8.47 7.09
CA GLY A 132 -3.82 -7.71 6.08
C GLY A 132 -2.40 -8.20 5.88
N ARG A 133 -1.73 -7.66 4.86
CA ARG A 133 -0.41 -8.14 4.43
C ARG A 133 0.59 -7.01 4.25
N LEU A 134 1.82 -7.29 4.67
CA LEU A 134 2.97 -6.44 4.45
C LEU A 134 3.82 -7.00 3.30
N ILE A 135 4.02 -6.18 2.28
CA ILE A 135 4.86 -6.51 1.14
C ILE A 135 6.10 -5.61 1.17
N ILE A 136 7.30 -6.21 1.08
CA ILE A 136 8.53 -5.43 0.95
C ILE A 136 8.81 -5.13 -0.52
N GLN A 137 9.09 -3.88 -0.85
CA GLN A 137 9.47 -3.50 -2.20
C GLN A 137 10.98 -3.34 -2.35
N PHE A 138 11.55 -4.04 -3.32
CA PHE A 138 12.94 -3.88 -3.74
C PHE A 138 13.06 -3.18 -5.09
N ALA A 139 14.15 -2.42 -5.24
CA ALA A 139 14.70 -2.04 -6.52
C ALA A 139 15.96 -2.88 -6.76
N ALA A 140 16.00 -3.56 -7.91
CA ALA A 140 17.06 -4.46 -8.30
C ALA A 140 17.17 -4.53 -9.82
N ASN A 141 18.38 -4.77 -10.32
CA ASN A 141 18.67 -5.06 -11.72
C ASN A 141 19.52 -6.35 -11.88
N ASP A 142 19.80 -7.03 -10.77
CA ASP A 142 20.56 -8.27 -10.68
C ASP A 142 19.68 -9.36 -10.01
N PRO A 143 19.41 -10.49 -10.70
CA PRO A 143 18.57 -11.55 -10.17
C PRO A 143 19.07 -12.18 -8.87
N VAL A 144 20.38 -12.32 -8.69
CA VAL A 144 20.97 -12.94 -7.50
C VAL A 144 20.79 -12.01 -6.30
N GLN A 145 21.07 -10.73 -6.45
CA GLN A 145 20.92 -9.74 -5.38
C GLN A 145 19.47 -9.61 -4.92
N LEU A 146 18.51 -9.63 -5.86
CA LEU A 146 17.09 -9.63 -5.50
C LEU A 146 16.71 -10.89 -4.72
N ALA A 147 17.17 -12.06 -5.18
CA ALA A 147 16.90 -13.33 -4.50
C ALA A 147 17.50 -13.39 -3.09
N ASP A 148 18.75 -12.96 -2.92
CA ASP A 148 19.41 -12.90 -1.61
C ASP A 148 18.69 -11.94 -0.64
N ALA A 149 18.32 -10.74 -1.12
CA ALA A 149 17.57 -9.79 -0.30
C ALA A 149 16.19 -10.33 0.09
N SER A 150 15.53 -11.03 -0.83
CA SER A 150 14.21 -11.63 -0.60
C SER A 150 14.26 -12.75 0.42
N GLU A 151 15.28 -13.62 0.37
CA GLU A 151 15.49 -14.70 1.35
C GLU A 151 15.66 -14.14 2.77
N LEU A 152 16.43 -13.06 2.92
CA LEU A 152 16.62 -12.38 4.20
C LEU A 152 15.35 -11.70 4.72
N ALA A 153 14.52 -11.16 3.83
CA ALA A 153 13.29 -10.46 4.20
C ALA A 153 12.11 -11.41 4.49
N LYS A 154 12.06 -12.56 3.82
CA LYS A 154 10.96 -13.55 3.85
C LYS A 154 10.39 -13.82 5.26
N PRO A 155 11.18 -14.00 6.33
CA PRO A 155 10.62 -14.30 7.65
C PRO A 155 9.78 -13.18 8.27
N TRP A 156 9.83 -11.97 7.72
CA TRP A 156 9.31 -10.74 8.33
C TRP A 156 8.19 -10.07 7.53
N VAL A 157 7.85 -10.62 6.37
CA VAL A 157 6.96 -10.05 5.34
C VAL A 157 6.07 -11.14 4.76
N ASP A 158 5.00 -10.75 4.09
CA ASP A 158 4.04 -11.68 3.48
C ASP A 158 4.14 -11.73 1.95
N GLY A 159 5.10 -11.00 1.37
CA GLY A 159 5.37 -10.97 -0.06
C GLY A 159 6.55 -10.08 -0.41
N ILE A 160 7.10 -10.30 -1.60
CA ILE A 160 8.16 -9.49 -2.21
C ILE A 160 7.57 -8.72 -3.39
N ASP A 161 7.95 -7.45 -3.58
CA ASP A 161 7.59 -6.67 -4.77
C ASP A 161 8.82 -6.12 -5.48
N LEU A 162 8.86 -6.26 -6.80
CA LEU A 162 9.88 -5.65 -7.65
C LEU A 162 9.40 -4.30 -8.20
N ASN A 163 10.15 -3.23 -7.91
CA ASN A 163 9.89 -1.91 -8.47
C ASN A 163 10.41 -1.79 -9.90
N CYS A 164 9.48 -1.72 -10.86
CA CYS A 164 9.74 -1.37 -12.26
C CYS A 164 9.17 0.01 -12.65
N GLY A 165 8.74 0.82 -11.67
CA GLY A 165 7.91 2.01 -11.91
C GLY A 165 8.49 3.35 -11.44
N CYS A 166 9.57 3.35 -10.64
CA CYS A 166 10.19 4.57 -10.12
C CYS A 166 10.83 5.39 -11.25
N PRO A 167 10.40 6.65 -11.49
CA PRO A 167 10.95 7.47 -12.56
C PRO A 167 12.14 8.35 -12.13
N GLN A 168 12.62 8.22 -10.89
CA GLN A 168 13.67 9.11 -10.38
C GLN A 168 14.96 8.94 -11.19
N LYS A 169 15.58 10.08 -11.53
CA LYS A 169 16.75 10.13 -12.43
C LYS A 169 17.89 9.22 -11.96
N TRP A 170 18.22 9.23 -10.67
CA TRP A 170 19.27 8.38 -10.11
C TRP A 170 18.93 6.89 -10.25
N ALA A 171 17.68 6.49 -9.97
CA ALA A 171 17.25 5.10 -10.08
C ALA A 171 17.33 4.61 -11.53
N PHE A 172 16.94 5.46 -12.48
CA PHE A 172 17.06 5.16 -13.90
C PHE A 172 18.53 4.98 -14.34
N GLN A 173 19.43 5.83 -13.83
CA GLN A 173 20.87 5.75 -14.12
C GLN A 173 21.51 4.48 -13.55
N GLU A 174 21.06 4.02 -12.39
CA GLU A 174 21.45 2.74 -11.79
C GLU A 174 20.79 1.53 -12.49
N GLY A 175 19.97 1.73 -13.53
CA GLY A 175 19.34 0.65 -14.27
C GLY A 175 18.21 -0.07 -13.51
N ILE A 176 17.66 0.56 -12.47
CA ILE A 176 16.53 0.06 -11.65
C ILE A 176 15.28 0.92 -11.89
N GLY A 177 14.14 0.52 -11.31
CA GLY A 177 12.88 1.26 -11.46
C GLY A 177 12.41 1.27 -12.91
N CYS A 178 12.06 2.44 -13.47
CA CYS A 178 11.51 2.51 -14.83
C CYS A 178 12.52 2.15 -15.95
N ALA A 179 13.80 1.97 -15.64
CA ALA A 179 14.77 1.41 -16.58
C ALA A 179 14.42 -0.05 -16.97
N LEU A 180 13.74 -0.78 -16.08
CA LEU A 180 13.31 -2.16 -16.31
C LEU A 180 12.13 -2.27 -17.30
N LEU A 181 11.41 -1.17 -17.57
CA LEU A 181 10.31 -1.14 -18.56
C LEU A 181 10.79 -1.47 -19.99
N ARG A 182 12.09 -1.43 -20.24
CA ARG A 182 12.74 -1.77 -21.52
C ARG A 182 13.51 -3.09 -21.46
N LYS A 183 13.38 -3.85 -20.37
CA LYS A 183 14.11 -5.11 -20.13
C LYS A 183 13.17 -6.21 -19.64
N PRO A 184 12.13 -6.58 -20.41
CA PRO A 184 11.13 -7.55 -19.97
C PRO A 184 11.74 -8.94 -19.65
N ASP A 185 12.73 -9.40 -20.43
CA ASP A 185 13.47 -10.63 -20.11
C ASP A 185 14.17 -10.57 -18.75
N LEU A 186 14.80 -9.44 -18.42
CA LEU A 186 15.43 -9.26 -17.12
C LEU A 186 14.40 -9.26 -15.98
N VAL A 187 13.22 -8.68 -16.19
CA VAL A 187 12.12 -8.73 -15.21
C VAL A 187 11.66 -10.17 -14.98
N ARG A 188 11.50 -10.97 -16.04
CA ARG A 188 11.22 -12.40 -15.93
C ARG A 188 12.28 -13.11 -15.09
N ASP A 189 13.55 -12.86 -15.38
CA ASP A 189 14.67 -13.54 -14.71
C ASP A 189 14.81 -13.12 -13.25
N LEU A 190 14.60 -11.83 -12.93
CA LEU A 190 14.53 -11.31 -11.55
C LEU A 190 13.43 -12.02 -10.74
N VAL A 191 12.22 -12.10 -11.27
CA VAL A 191 11.08 -12.75 -10.61
C VAL A 191 11.33 -14.24 -10.46
N ARG A 192 11.74 -14.93 -11.53
CA ARG A 192 11.96 -16.38 -11.53
C ARG A 192 13.05 -16.80 -10.56
N THR A 193 14.18 -16.10 -10.56
CA THR A 193 15.30 -16.40 -9.66
C THR A 193 14.88 -16.19 -8.20
N THR A 194 14.07 -15.15 -7.94
CA THR A 194 13.50 -14.91 -6.61
C THR A 194 12.60 -16.07 -6.18
N LYS A 195 11.62 -16.48 -7.00
CA LYS A 195 10.73 -17.63 -6.72
C LYS A 195 11.49 -18.93 -6.49
N GLN A 196 12.55 -19.19 -7.27
CA GLN A 196 13.43 -20.35 -7.09
C GLN A 196 14.15 -20.33 -5.73
N ARG A 197 14.57 -19.16 -5.26
CA ARG A 197 15.25 -19.02 -3.97
C ARG A 197 14.30 -19.16 -2.78
N ILE A 198 13.17 -18.44 -2.82
CA ILE A 198 12.30 -18.32 -1.65
C ILE A 198 11.12 -19.30 -1.64
N GLY A 199 10.95 -20.08 -2.70
CA GLY A 199 9.87 -21.05 -2.87
C GLY A 199 8.72 -20.52 -3.73
N TRP A 200 8.15 -21.38 -4.57
CA TRP A 200 7.10 -21.01 -5.52
C TRP A 200 5.76 -20.63 -4.87
N ASP A 201 5.53 -21.03 -3.63
CA ASP A 201 4.32 -20.68 -2.88
C ASP A 201 4.43 -19.33 -2.17
N PHE A 202 5.63 -18.73 -2.09
CA PHE A 202 5.79 -17.42 -1.48
C PHE A 202 5.49 -16.30 -2.49
N PRO A 203 4.66 -15.30 -2.14
CA PRO A 203 4.21 -14.27 -3.08
C PRO A 203 5.32 -13.35 -3.59
N VAL A 204 5.38 -13.15 -4.91
CA VAL A 204 6.21 -12.15 -5.59
C VAL A 204 5.35 -11.32 -6.53
N SER A 205 5.37 -10.00 -6.41
CA SER A 205 4.67 -9.08 -7.31
C SER A 205 5.62 -8.16 -8.06
N VAL A 206 5.08 -7.50 -9.09
CA VAL A 206 5.80 -6.47 -9.84
C VAL A 206 4.95 -5.22 -9.93
N LYS A 207 5.55 -4.07 -9.63
CA LYS A 207 4.91 -2.75 -9.81
C LYS A 207 5.47 -2.02 -11.03
N ILE A 208 4.62 -1.77 -12.02
CA ILE A 208 4.99 -1.16 -13.30
C ILE A 208 4.34 0.22 -13.52
N ARG A 209 4.79 0.89 -14.58
CA ARG A 209 4.09 2.00 -15.24
C ARG A 209 3.68 1.56 -16.64
N VAL A 210 2.60 2.12 -17.16
CA VAL A 210 2.18 1.93 -18.56
C VAL A 210 3.16 2.59 -19.53
N ASP A 211 3.14 2.16 -20.78
CA ASP A 211 3.92 2.74 -21.89
C ASP A 211 3.00 3.37 -22.94
N ASP A 212 3.53 4.33 -23.70
CA ASP A 212 2.81 4.90 -24.85
C ASP A 212 2.63 3.86 -25.97
N ASP A 213 3.51 2.86 -26.05
CA ASP A 213 3.37 1.68 -26.91
C ASP A 213 2.71 0.53 -26.12
N PRO A 214 1.43 0.19 -26.38
CA PRO A 214 0.72 -0.85 -25.65
C PRO A 214 1.40 -2.23 -25.75
N SER A 215 2.10 -2.51 -26.85
CA SER A 215 2.80 -3.79 -27.03
C SER A 215 3.88 -4.02 -25.97
N ARG A 216 4.55 -2.95 -25.53
CA ARG A 216 5.59 -3.01 -24.48
C ARG A 216 5.02 -3.23 -23.09
N THR A 217 3.83 -2.67 -22.83
CA THR A 217 3.09 -2.96 -21.60
C THR A 217 2.70 -4.43 -21.55
N ASN A 218 2.16 -4.97 -22.66
CA ASN A 218 1.81 -6.38 -22.78
C ASN A 218 3.03 -7.31 -22.60
N GLU A 219 4.16 -6.98 -23.25
CA GLU A 219 5.40 -7.77 -23.16
C GLU A 219 5.93 -7.83 -21.72
N LEU A 220 5.91 -6.70 -21.00
CA LEU A 220 6.36 -6.63 -19.61
C LEU A 220 5.45 -7.43 -18.68
N VAL A 221 4.13 -7.30 -18.83
CA VAL A 221 3.14 -8.07 -18.04
C VAL A 221 3.30 -9.56 -18.31
N SER A 222 3.39 -9.96 -19.57
CA SER A 222 3.57 -11.36 -19.97
C SER A 222 4.86 -11.97 -19.42
N ASN A 223 5.97 -11.22 -19.45
CA ASN A 223 7.24 -11.69 -18.91
C ASN A 223 7.26 -11.77 -17.38
N ALA A 224 6.63 -10.83 -16.68
CA ALA A 224 6.48 -10.91 -15.22
C ALA A 224 5.70 -12.18 -14.82
N ILE A 225 4.59 -12.47 -15.51
CA ILE A 225 3.79 -13.69 -15.29
C ILE A 225 4.60 -14.95 -15.63
N ALA A 226 5.31 -14.96 -16.77
CA ALA A 226 6.18 -16.08 -17.14
C ALA A 226 7.34 -16.29 -16.16
N GLY A 227 7.73 -15.25 -15.43
CA GLY A 227 8.69 -15.31 -14.32
C GLY A 227 8.11 -15.96 -13.06
N GLY A 228 6.78 -15.98 -12.92
CA GLY A 228 6.08 -16.48 -11.74
C GLY A 228 5.59 -15.39 -10.79
N ALA A 229 5.36 -14.17 -11.28
CA ALA A 229 4.72 -13.13 -10.48
C ALA A 229 3.29 -13.57 -10.11
N ASP A 230 2.89 -13.35 -8.85
CA ASP A 230 1.59 -13.77 -8.31
C ASP A 230 0.52 -12.69 -8.47
N PHE A 231 0.91 -11.42 -8.60
CA PHE A 231 0.04 -10.28 -8.93
C PHE A 231 0.86 -9.09 -9.46
N ILE A 232 0.19 -8.15 -10.14
CA ILE A 232 0.84 -6.98 -10.76
C ILE A 232 0.17 -5.69 -10.29
N THR A 233 0.98 -4.68 -9.96
CA THR A 233 0.47 -3.32 -9.71
C THR A 233 0.79 -2.41 -10.89
N VAL A 234 -0.22 -1.75 -11.45
CA VAL A 234 -0.07 -0.87 -12.63
C VAL A 234 -0.34 0.58 -12.26
N HIS A 235 0.65 1.44 -12.44
CA HIS A 235 0.43 2.88 -12.40
C HIS A 235 0.08 3.41 -13.80
N GLY A 236 -1.10 4.03 -13.93
CA GLY A 236 -1.67 4.49 -15.21
C GLY A 236 -1.03 5.73 -15.81
N ARG A 237 0.25 6.00 -15.51
CA ARG A 237 1.03 7.05 -16.15
C ARG A 237 2.33 6.49 -16.70
N THR A 238 2.79 7.03 -17.82
CA THR A 238 4.10 6.71 -18.37
C THR A 238 5.23 7.26 -17.50
N ARG A 239 6.48 6.88 -17.79
CA ARG A 239 7.63 7.41 -17.03
C ARG A 239 7.81 8.93 -17.21
N HIS A 240 7.31 9.49 -18.30
CA HIS A 240 7.49 10.90 -18.68
C HIS A 240 6.39 11.80 -18.11
N GLN A 241 5.30 11.21 -17.62
CA GLN A 241 4.17 11.93 -17.06
C GLN A 241 4.36 12.14 -15.55
N SER A 242 4.50 13.42 -15.16
CA SER A 242 4.47 13.83 -13.76
C SER A 242 3.04 13.77 -13.22
N SER A 243 2.92 13.64 -11.90
CA SER A 243 1.62 13.60 -11.24
C SER A 243 0.92 14.95 -11.10
N GLU A 244 1.64 16.04 -11.39
CA GLU A 244 1.12 17.42 -11.36
C GLU A 244 0.53 17.80 -12.73
N ALA A 245 1.20 17.43 -13.82
CA ALA A 245 0.81 17.85 -15.16
C ALA A 245 -0.16 16.89 -15.87
N TYR A 246 -0.21 15.62 -15.45
CA TYR A 246 -0.98 14.60 -16.16
C TYR A 246 -1.89 13.83 -15.20
N PRO A 247 -3.18 13.63 -15.51
CA PRO A 247 -4.02 12.71 -14.76
C PRO A 247 -3.58 11.26 -14.99
N VAL A 248 -3.95 10.36 -14.09
CA VAL A 248 -3.87 8.92 -14.34
C VAL A 248 -4.75 8.56 -15.54
N ASN A 249 -4.32 7.58 -16.35
CA ASN A 249 -5.08 7.03 -17.46
C ASN A 249 -5.69 5.66 -17.05
N PRO A 250 -6.99 5.58 -16.71
CA PRO A 250 -7.65 4.33 -16.36
C PRO A 250 -7.73 3.33 -17.52
N ASP A 251 -7.82 3.82 -18.75
CA ASP A 251 -7.95 2.99 -19.95
C ASP A 251 -6.64 2.23 -20.21
N ALA A 252 -5.50 2.90 -19.99
CA ALA A 252 -4.19 2.23 -20.04
C ALA A 252 -4.00 1.18 -18.93
N ILE A 253 -4.58 1.42 -17.74
CA ILE A 253 -4.60 0.43 -16.66
C ILE A 253 -5.49 -0.77 -17.04
N ALA A 254 -6.68 -0.52 -17.58
CA ALA A 254 -7.60 -1.56 -18.04
C ALA A 254 -6.97 -2.43 -19.14
N PHE A 255 -6.28 -1.80 -20.10
CA PHE A 255 -5.49 -2.50 -21.11
C PHE A 255 -4.41 -3.39 -20.45
N ALA A 256 -3.59 -2.84 -19.55
CA ALA A 256 -2.56 -3.60 -18.85
C ALA A 256 -3.14 -4.77 -18.03
N ALA A 257 -4.32 -4.58 -17.43
CA ALA A 257 -5.04 -5.63 -16.71
C ALA A 257 -5.50 -6.76 -17.66
N SER A 258 -5.97 -6.43 -18.86
CA SER A 258 -6.34 -7.41 -19.88
C SER A 258 -5.14 -8.24 -20.37
N CYS A 259 -3.94 -7.66 -20.39
CA CYS A 259 -2.71 -8.39 -20.73
C CYS A 259 -2.39 -9.53 -19.74
N ALA A 260 -2.88 -9.44 -18.50
CA ALA A 260 -2.72 -10.51 -17.52
C ALA A 260 -3.63 -11.71 -17.79
N LYS A 261 -4.66 -11.57 -18.66
CA LYS A 261 -5.57 -12.65 -19.08
C LYS A 261 -6.18 -13.46 -17.92
N GLY A 262 -6.40 -12.81 -16.78
CA GLY A 262 -6.89 -13.44 -15.55
C GLY A 262 -5.89 -14.39 -14.85
N ALA A 263 -4.68 -14.56 -15.39
CA ALA A 263 -3.65 -15.43 -14.80
C ALA A 263 -3.27 -14.96 -13.39
N VAL A 264 -3.20 -13.64 -13.19
CA VAL A 264 -2.88 -13.00 -11.90
C VAL A 264 -3.79 -11.79 -11.67
N PRO A 265 -4.15 -11.46 -10.41
CA PRO A 265 -4.89 -10.24 -10.13
C PRO A 265 -4.01 -9.01 -10.37
N VAL A 266 -4.69 -7.89 -10.64
CA VAL A 266 -4.07 -6.61 -10.94
C VAL A 266 -4.54 -5.57 -9.93
N VAL A 267 -3.63 -4.69 -9.53
CA VAL A 267 -3.88 -3.57 -8.63
C VAL A 267 -3.66 -2.27 -9.39
N ALA A 268 -4.71 -1.44 -9.52
CA ALA A 268 -4.59 -0.13 -10.13
C ALA A 268 -3.96 0.88 -9.17
N ASN A 269 -3.13 1.78 -9.70
CA ASN A 269 -2.51 2.83 -8.93
C ASN A 269 -2.55 4.17 -9.69
N GLY A 270 -2.84 5.24 -8.95
CA GLY A 270 -2.80 6.63 -9.43
C GLY A 270 -4.08 7.38 -9.09
N ASP A 271 -3.92 8.60 -8.58
CA ASP A 271 -4.98 9.59 -8.32
C ASP A 271 -6.17 9.13 -7.47
N VAL A 272 -5.96 8.21 -6.54
CA VAL A 272 -6.96 7.85 -5.52
C VAL A 272 -6.82 8.78 -4.31
N PHE A 273 -7.70 9.79 -4.19
CA PHE A 273 -7.74 10.80 -3.12
C PHE A 273 -9.03 10.76 -2.29
N SER A 274 -9.94 9.84 -2.60
CA SER A 274 -11.12 9.49 -1.82
C SER A 274 -11.42 7.98 -1.94
N LYS A 275 -12.37 7.49 -1.13
CA LYS A 275 -12.87 6.11 -1.27
C LYS A 275 -13.57 5.94 -2.62
N GLU A 276 -14.33 6.95 -3.02
CA GLU A 276 -15.09 7.03 -4.27
C GLU A 276 -14.16 6.99 -5.48
N ASP A 277 -13.01 7.68 -5.44
CA ASP A 277 -12.00 7.58 -6.52
C ASP A 277 -11.50 6.14 -6.68
N GLY A 278 -11.32 5.42 -5.58
CA GLY A 278 -10.91 4.02 -5.58
C GLY A 278 -11.99 3.10 -6.17
N GLU A 279 -13.24 3.30 -5.78
CA GLU A 279 -14.39 2.56 -6.33
C GLU A 279 -14.58 2.84 -7.83
N GLU A 280 -14.45 4.10 -8.23
CA GLU A 280 -14.52 4.54 -9.62
C GLU A 280 -13.41 3.91 -10.47
N LEU A 281 -12.16 3.98 -9.99
CA LEU A 281 -11.02 3.41 -10.68
C LEU A 281 -11.18 1.89 -10.84
N ARG A 282 -11.65 1.21 -9.80
CA ARG A 282 -11.95 -0.23 -9.86
C ARG A 282 -13.01 -0.52 -10.91
N ARG A 283 -14.12 0.22 -10.90
CA ARG A 283 -15.22 0.06 -11.86
C ARG A 283 -14.80 0.28 -13.31
N ARG A 284 -13.97 1.30 -13.57
CA ARG A 284 -13.49 1.60 -14.93
C ARG A 284 -12.49 0.60 -15.47
N THR A 285 -11.72 -0.04 -14.60
CA THR A 285 -10.57 -0.86 -15.01
C THR A 285 -10.77 -2.36 -14.84
N GLY A 286 -11.78 -2.78 -14.05
CA GLY A 286 -12.06 -4.18 -13.76
C GLY A 286 -10.99 -4.87 -12.90
N VAL A 287 -10.09 -4.10 -12.28
CA VAL A 287 -9.01 -4.61 -11.43
C VAL A 287 -9.55 -5.11 -10.09
N GLN A 288 -8.77 -5.96 -9.43
CA GLN A 288 -9.12 -6.55 -8.14
C GLN A 288 -8.79 -5.59 -6.97
N GLY A 289 -7.68 -4.88 -7.09
CA GLY A 289 -7.21 -3.96 -6.05
C GLY A 289 -7.04 -2.52 -6.54
N VAL A 290 -7.09 -1.57 -5.61
CA VAL A 290 -6.66 -0.18 -5.84
C VAL A 290 -5.65 0.27 -4.81
N MET A 291 -4.68 1.05 -5.24
CA MET A 291 -3.55 1.48 -4.43
C MET A 291 -3.46 3.01 -4.43
N SER A 292 -3.40 3.60 -3.24
CA SER A 292 -3.17 5.03 -3.04
C SER A 292 -1.78 5.32 -2.46
N ALA A 293 -1.22 6.48 -2.80
CA ALA A 293 0.04 6.99 -2.29
C ALA A 293 -0.18 8.35 -1.63
N ARG A 294 -0.26 9.41 -2.45
CA ARG A 294 -0.48 10.79 -2.00
C ARG A 294 -1.80 10.98 -1.26
N GLY A 295 -2.86 10.29 -1.69
CA GLY A 295 -4.16 10.32 -1.00
C GLY A 295 -4.05 9.86 0.45
N LEU A 296 -3.34 8.75 0.70
CA LEU A 296 -3.10 8.27 2.08
C LEU A 296 -2.17 9.18 2.88
N LEU A 297 -1.21 9.87 2.26
CA LEU A 297 -0.40 10.86 2.97
C LEU A 297 -1.25 12.03 3.46
N ALA A 298 -2.15 12.52 2.60
CA ALA A 298 -3.08 13.60 2.93
C ALA A 298 -4.17 13.15 3.92
N ASN A 299 -4.63 11.90 3.81
CA ASN A 299 -5.65 11.30 4.65
C ASN A 299 -5.42 9.79 4.85
N PRO A 300 -4.79 9.37 5.96
CA PRO A 300 -4.58 7.96 6.28
C PRO A 300 -5.86 7.14 6.43
N ALA A 301 -7.00 7.81 6.68
CA ALA A 301 -8.30 7.19 6.87
C ALA A 301 -9.18 7.20 5.61
N LEU A 302 -8.58 7.50 4.46
CA LEU A 302 -9.27 7.63 3.17
C LEU A 302 -10.13 6.42 2.80
N PHE A 303 -9.60 5.20 2.93
CA PHE A 303 -10.34 4.00 2.53
C PHE A 303 -11.48 3.64 3.51
N ALA A 304 -11.43 4.15 4.74
CA ALA A 304 -12.53 4.06 5.69
C ALA A 304 -13.66 5.08 5.40
N GLY A 305 -13.55 5.88 4.34
CA GLY A 305 -14.60 6.81 3.89
C GLY A 305 -14.57 8.18 4.56
N TYR A 306 -13.48 8.51 5.26
CA TYR A 306 -13.31 9.85 5.82
C TYR A 306 -12.95 10.84 4.72
N SER A 307 -13.62 12.01 4.70
CA SER A 307 -13.33 13.08 3.75
C SER A 307 -12.05 13.87 4.05
N GLN A 308 -11.53 13.74 5.28
CA GLN A 308 -10.28 14.36 5.75
C GLN A 308 -9.71 13.53 6.90
N THR A 309 -8.45 13.75 7.27
CA THR A 309 -7.83 13.03 8.41
C THR A 309 -8.62 13.26 9.70
N PRO A 310 -9.15 12.20 10.35
CA PRO A 310 -9.76 12.33 11.66
C PRO A 310 -8.69 12.64 12.70
N LEU A 311 -9.02 13.46 13.70
CA LEU A 311 -8.06 13.86 14.75
C LEU A 311 -7.52 12.65 15.53
N GLN A 312 -8.34 11.60 15.67
CA GLN A 312 -7.90 10.32 16.22
C GLN A 312 -6.74 9.71 15.41
N ALA A 313 -6.78 9.74 14.08
CA ALA A 313 -5.67 9.24 13.26
C ALA A 313 -4.40 10.08 13.44
N VAL A 314 -4.54 11.39 13.67
CA VAL A 314 -3.41 12.26 14.01
C VAL A 314 -2.81 11.78 15.33
N GLN A 315 -3.60 11.68 16.41
CA GLN A 315 -3.14 11.21 17.71
C GLN A 315 -2.45 9.84 17.62
N GLU A 316 -3.08 8.87 16.96
CA GLU A 316 -2.53 7.54 16.78
C GLU A 316 -1.18 7.56 16.03
N PHE A 317 -1.04 8.45 15.05
CA PHE A 317 0.23 8.63 14.35
C PHE A 317 1.31 9.21 15.27
N LEU A 318 0.98 10.13 16.17
CA LEU A 318 1.92 10.67 17.16
C LEU A 318 2.43 9.54 18.05
N ASP A 319 1.51 8.75 18.61
CA ASP A 319 1.82 7.64 19.52
C ASP A 319 2.69 6.57 18.82
N LEU A 320 2.32 6.19 17.60
CA LEU A 320 3.11 5.26 16.77
C LEU A 320 4.49 5.84 16.45
N SER A 321 4.58 7.12 16.09
CA SER A 321 5.85 7.75 15.74
C SER A 321 6.81 7.84 16.92
N ILE A 322 6.30 8.10 18.13
CA ILE A 322 7.10 8.16 19.35
C ILE A 322 7.54 6.75 19.75
N SER A 323 6.61 5.79 19.79
CA SER A 323 6.89 4.43 20.24
C SER A 323 7.87 3.66 19.34
N THR A 324 7.89 3.95 18.04
CA THR A 324 8.83 3.30 17.10
C THR A 324 10.07 4.14 16.78
N GLY A 325 10.19 5.35 17.35
CA GLY A 325 11.33 6.24 17.10
C GLY A 325 11.45 6.77 15.67
N LEU A 326 10.36 7.25 15.06
CA LEU A 326 10.43 7.89 13.74
C LEU A 326 11.32 9.15 13.81
N ILE A 327 12.09 9.42 12.76
CA ILE A 327 12.92 10.63 12.75
C ILE A 327 12.05 11.88 12.54
N PHE A 328 12.40 12.95 13.27
CA PHE A 328 11.62 14.19 13.28
C PHE A 328 11.23 14.74 11.90
N PRO A 329 12.13 14.82 10.89
CA PRO A 329 11.76 15.36 9.58
C PRO A 329 10.63 14.59 8.88
N LEU A 330 10.55 13.27 9.10
CA LEU A 330 9.50 12.43 8.51
C LEU A 330 8.20 12.56 9.31
N PHE A 331 8.30 12.49 10.63
CA PHE A 331 7.18 12.74 11.53
C PHE A 331 6.48 14.06 11.21
N HIS A 332 7.25 15.15 11.21
CA HIS A 332 6.74 16.50 10.98
C HIS A 332 6.08 16.63 9.61
N ARG A 333 6.69 16.05 8.58
CA ARG A 333 6.13 16.06 7.23
C ARG A 333 4.82 15.26 7.13
N HIS A 334 4.73 14.11 7.78
CA HIS A 334 3.49 13.33 7.83
C HIS A 334 2.36 14.10 8.51
N VAL A 335 2.62 14.70 9.67
CA VAL A 335 1.61 15.54 10.36
C VAL A 335 1.22 16.74 9.49
N ALA A 336 2.18 17.38 8.81
CA ALA A 336 1.88 18.47 7.87
C ALA A 336 0.94 18.04 6.73
N TYR A 337 1.12 16.83 6.17
CA TYR A 337 0.20 16.31 5.15
C TYR A 337 -1.19 16.03 5.73
N MET A 338 -1.27 15.39 6.89
CA MET A 338 -2.54 15.06 7.55
C MET A 338 -3.38 16.30 7.90
N LEU A 339 -2.72 17.43 8.17
CA LEU A 339 -3.33 18.70 8.53
C LEU A 339 -3.52 19.67 7.37
N GLU A 340 -3.16 19.29 6.13
CA GLU A 340 -3.15 20.24 5.01
C GLU A 340 -4.50 20.97 4.83
N SER A 341 -5.62 20.24 4.98
CA SER A 341 -6.98 20.80 4.91
C SER A 341 -7.42 21.59 6.14
N ARG A 342 -6.66 21.54 7.23
CA ARG A 342 -6.99 22.14 8.53
C ARG A 342 -6.23 23.44 8.82
N PHE A 343 -5.21 23.78 8.04
CA PHE A 343 -4.55 25.08 8.18
C PHE A 343 -5.51 26.21 7.80
N ALA A 344 -5.89 27.04 8.75
CA ALA A 344 -6.86 28.11 8.52
C ALA A 344 -6.33 29.17 7.54
N ASN A 345 -5.00 29.41 7.54
CA ASN A 345 -4.37 30.35 6.64
C ASN A 345 -2.89 29.99 6.34
N LYS A 346 -2.30 30.74 5.40
CA LYS A 346 -0.89 30.54 4.99
C LYS A 346 0.10 30.76 6.14
N LYS A 347 -0.20 31.66 7.08
CA LYS A 347 0.69 31.97 8.23
C LYS A 347 0.75 30.77 9.18
N ASP A 348 -0.38 30.13 9.47
CA ASP A 348 -0.43 28.94 10.33
C ASP A 348 0.39 27.80 9.72
N ARG A 349 0.23 27.58 8.41
CA ARG A 349 1.02 26.58 7.67
C ARG A 349 2.52 26.89 7.71
N ILE A 350 2.92 28.15 7.57
CA ILE A 350 4.33 28.55 7.66
C ILE A 350 4.85 28.35 9.09
N GLY A 351 4.07 28.74 10.10
CA GLY A 351 4.41 28.56 11.51
C GLY A 351 4.61 27.08 11.86
N PHE A 352 3.65 26.23 11.49
CA PHE A 352 3.74 24.79 11.69
C PHE A 352 4.97 24.20 11.00
N ASN A 353 5.22 24.55 9.73
CA ASN A 353 6.38 24.05 8.99
C ASN A 353 7.73 24.61 9.52
N GLY A 354 7.71 25.64 10.36
CA GLY A 354 8.89 26.18 11.04
C GLY A 354 9.26 25.47 12.34
N LEU A 355 8.42 24.55 12.82
CA LEU A 355 8.69 23.76 14.03
C LEU A 355 9.87 22.79 13.79
N THR A 356 10.72 22.62 14.80
CA THR A 356 12.00 21.89 14.68
C THR A 356 12.15 20.70 15.64
N SER A 357 11.11 20.40 16.43
CA SER A 357 11.13 19.29 17.39
C SER A 357 9.77 18.62 17.51
N TYR A 358 9.77 17.38 18.00
CA TYR A 358 8.54 16.67 18.37
C TYR A 358 7.71 17.51 19.33
N ALA A 359 8.29 17.97 20.43
CA ALA A 359 7.62 18.78 21.44
C ALA A 359 6.92 20.00 20.81
N GLY A 360 7.59 20.76 19.94
CA GLY A 360 6.97 21.92 19.31
C GLY A 360 5.75 21.59 18.43
N VAL A 361 5.75 20.43 17.75
CA VAL A 361 4.58 19.94 17.02
C VAL A 361 3.47 19.55 17.97
N MET A 362 3.80 18.85 19.05
CA MET A 362 2.85 18.39 20.06
C MET A 362 2.15 19.58 20.75
N ASP A 363 2.93 20.56 21.22
CA ASP A 363 2.43 21.79 21.86
C ASP A 363 1.50 22.55 20.89
N TRP A 364 1.90 22.70 19.63
CA TRP A 364 1.08 23.37 18.62
C TRP A 364 -0.27 22.67 18.39
N LEU A 365 -0.27 21.33 18.34
CA LEU A 365 -1.48 20.54 18.15
C LEU A 365 -2.43 20.64 19.35
N GLU A 366 -1.88 20.66 20.56
CA GLU A 366 -2.64 20.80 21.81
C GLU A 366 -3.24 22.21 21.94
N GLU A 367 -2.46 23.26 21.67
CA GLU A 367 -2.94 24.65 21.64
C GLU A 367 -4.08 24.83 20.62
N ALA A 368 -3.97 24.15 19.47
CA ALA A 368 -5.00 24.12 18.44
C ALA A 368 -6.20 23.20 18.78
N ARG A 369 -6.19 22.54 19.95
CA ARG A 369 -7.19 21.55 20.40
C ARG A 369 -7.44 20.42 19.39
N MET A 370 -6.39 20.03 18.68
CA MET A 370 -6.46 18.96 17.68
C MET A 370 -6.14 17.59 18.28
N VAL A 371 -5.45 17.55 19.42
CA VAL A 371 -5.03 16.34 20.13
C VAL A 371 -5.10 16.57 21.64
N GLU A 372 -5.18 15.49 22.40
CA GLU A 372 -5.16 15.53 23.87
C GLU A 372 -3.87 14.86 24.36
N LEU A 373 -2.94 15.67 24.83
CA LEU A 373 -1.71 15.19 25.43
C LEU A 373 -1.96 15.10 26.94
N GLY A 374 -2.08 13.89 27.48
CA GLY A 374 -2.43 13.67 28.88
C GLY A 374 -1.51 14.45 29.84
N GLY A 375 -1.99 15.61 30.30
CA GLY A 375 -1.22 16.57 31.07
C GLY A 375 -2.10 17.62 31.76
N GLY A 376 -3.04 17.18 32.61
CA GLY A 376 -3.59 18.00 33.70
C GLY A 376 -4.92 18.73 33.44
N ASN A 377 -6.04 18.01 33.57
CA ASN A 377 -7.07 18.22 34.61
C ASN A 377 -8.32 17.37 34.32
N GLY A 378 -8.63 16.46 35.26
CA GLY A 378 -9.98 15.87 35.42
C GLY A 378 -10.20 14.50 34.78
N VAL A 379 -9.67 13.44 35.39
CA VAL A 379 -10.14 12.07 35.16
C VAL A 379 -11.02 11.65 36.35
N GLU A 380 -12.33 11.61 36.16
CA GLU A 380 -13.12 10.42 36.49
C GLU A 380 -13.36 9.72 35.14
N GLY A 381 -13.04 8.48 34.86
CA GLY A 381 -12.44 7.39 35.59
C GLY A 381 -12.43 6.23 34.60
N VAL A 382 -11.28 5.89 34.03
CA VAL A 382 -11.07 4.61 33.32
C VAL A 382 -9.62 4.20 33.56
N GLN A 383 -9.41 3.26 34.48
CA GLN A 383 -8.12 2.61 34.67
C GLN A 383 -7.75 1.84 33.39
N ARG A 384 -6.75 2.31 32.65
CA ARG A 384 -6.00 1.48 31.70
C ARG A 384 -4.65 1.14 32.33
N GLY A 385 -4.47 -0.15 32.62
CA GLY A 385 -3.23 -0.69 33.16
C GLY A 385 -2.08 -0.54 32.15
N VAL A 386 -1.07 0.22 32.54
CA VAL A 386 0.19 0.37 31.81
C VAL A 386 1.18 -0.63 32.42
N ASN A 387 1.45 -1.74 31.74
CA ASN A 387 2.62 -2.57 32.02
C ASN A 387 3.79 -2.01 31.22
N GLY A 388 4.73 -1.39 31.93
CA GLY A 388 5.85 -0.65 31.37
C GLY A 388 6.95 -1.49 30.74
N LEU A 389 7.67 -0.88 29.81
CA LEU A 389 9.05 -1.24 29.50
C LEU A 389 9.98 -0.39 30.37
N ARG A 390 10.83 -1.04 31.18
CA ARG A 390 12.08 -0.44 31.65
C ARG A 390 13.17 -0.83 30.65
N VAL A 391 13.95 0.20 30.29
CA VAL A 391 15.21 0.26 29.50
C VAL A 391 15.61 -1.00 28.73
#